data_AF-A0A2V2V150-F1
#
_entry.id   AF-A0A2V2V150-F1
#
_cell.length_a   1.000
_cell.length_b   1.000
_cell.length_c   1.000
_cell.angle_alpha   90.00
_cell.angle_beta   90.00
_cell.angle_gamma   90.00
#
_symmetry.space_group_name_H-M   'P 1'
#
loop_
_entity.id
_entity.type
_entity.pdbx_description
1 polymer ?
#
loop_
_entity_poly.entity_id
_entity_poly.type
_entity_poly.pdbx_seq_one_letter_code
_entity_poly.pdbx_strand_id
1 'polypeptide(L)'
;MSAKKAAALLRTGAALYESGDLSRAREIAEEALHAAEPHDEESFAEALMLLSNVYCAAEDFLEAERLVATCCCFVEEHLGASHVGTVTSRLNRAIILLERYRLQGGTLSEVGRAYELLQEAERRLEDNVGGAGRLLLAEVLHNSGVCCELVGRYTDALTVYMRSMQIRVRYKDSAGVTDMKLALTMEHVAMLYRLMGGPKLQGALRLMEVVATTRRRYIGPRHPLYASALLSQGVIAAELGHQRRAAALLRNALQIRTRLYGADDPQTRFVAHLLGETA
;
A
#
# COMPACT_ATOMS: atom_id res chain seq x y z
N MET A 1 -20.23 25.23 16.59
CA MET A 1 -19.02 25.87 16.03
C MET A 1 -17.81 24.94 16.00
N SER A 2 -17.69 24.01 16.96
CA SER A 2 -16.59 23.04 17.09
C SER A 2 -16.47 22.07 15.89
N ALA A 3 -17.54 21.42 15.45
CA ALA A 3 -17.51 20.46 14.34
C ALA A 3 -16.96 21.03 13.02
N LYS A 4 -17.40 22.24 12.62
CA LYS A 4 -16.88 22.92 11.42
C LYS A 4 -15.39 23.26 11.54
N LYS A 5 -14.92 23.55 12.76
CA LYS A 5 -13.50 23.81 13.04
C LYS A 5 -12.71 22.50 12.94
N ALA A 6 -13.18 21.43 13.56
CA ALA A 6 -12.55 20.11 13.49
C ALA A 6 -12.41 19.62 12.03
N ALA A 7 -13.49 19.67 11.25
CA ALA A 7 -13.46 19.29 9.84
C ALA A 7 -12.50 20.15 8.98
N ALA A 8 -12.34 21.44 9.32
CA ALA A 8 -11.37 22.30 8.64
C ALA A 8 -9.93 21.91 9.00
N LEU A 9 -9.65 21.68 10.28
CA LEU A 9 -8.35 21.22 10.76
C LEU A 9 -7.99 19.86 10.16
N LEU A 10 -8.93 18.91 10.08
CA LEU A 10 -8.73 17.61 9.45
C LEU A 10 -8.30 17.73 7.98
N ARG A 11 -8.96 18.58 7.19
CA ARG A 11 -8.56 18.82 5.80
C ARG A 11 -7.15 19.41 5.71
N THR A 12 -6.81 20.35 6.58
CA THR A 12 -5.47 20.95 6.62
C THR A 12 -4.42 19.92 7.06
N GLY A 13 -4.69 19.15 8.11
CA GLY A 13 -3.80 18.12 8.62
C GLY A 13 -3.55 17.00 7.60
N ALA A 14 -4.61 16.56 6.89
CA ALA A 14 -4.48 15.59 5.80
C ALA A 14 -3.61 16.12 4.65
N ALA A 15 -3.79 17.37 4.25
CA ALA A 15 -2.96 17.99 3.20
C ALA A 15 -1.48 18.12 3.62
N LEU A 16 -1.21 18.44 4.90
CA LEU A 16 0.14 18.48 5.45
C LEU A 16 0.78 17.09 5.53
N TYR A 17 -0.01 16.09 5.92
CA TYR A 17 0.43 14.70 5.93
C TYR A 17 0.80 14.23 4.50
N GLU A 18 -0.03 14.54 3.51
CA GLU A 18 0.23 14.21 2.10
C GLU A 18 1.46 14.95 1.53
N SER A 19 1.75 16.17 2.02
CA SER A 19 2.96 16.91 1.62
C SER A 19 4.23 16.45 2.34
N GLY A 20 4.10 15.61 3.37
CA GLY A 20 5.21 15.08 4.17
C GLY A 20 5.64 15.97 5.33
N ASP A 21 4.92 17.06 5.63
CA ASP A 21 5.17 17.88 6.82
C ASP A 21 4.55 17.22 8.05
N LEU A 22 5.17 16.14 8.52
CA LEU A 22 4.65 15.31 9.59
C LEU A 22 4.54 16.05 10.92
N SER A 23 5.48 16.95 11.21
CA SER A 23 5.45 17.77 12.43
C SER A 23 4.23 18.67 12.48
N ARG A 24 3.96 19.41 11.39
CA ARG A 24 2.80 20.30 11.34
C ARG A 24 1.49 19.51 11.21
N ALA A 25 1.50 18.40 10.47
CA ALA A 25 0.36 17.50 10.37
C ALA A 25 -0.06 16.98 11.75
N ARG A 26 0.91 16.59 12.58
CA ARG A 26 0.69 16.15 13.97
C ARG A 26 0.02 17.24 14.80
N GLU A 27 0.60 18.44 14.84
CA GLU A 27 0.05 19.57 15.61
C GLU A 27 -1.40 19.85 15.22
N ILE A 28 -1.69 19.91 13.91
CA ILE A 28 -3.03 20.21 13.40
C ILE A 28 -4.01 19.06 13.68
N ALA A 29 -3.56 17.81 13.62
CA ALA A 29 -4.40 16.66 13.93
C ALA A 29 -4.68 16.54 15.45
N GLU A 30 -3.74 16.93 16.32
CA GLU A 30 -3.96 17.07 17.77
C GLU A 30 -4.98 18.18 18.05
N GLU A 31 -4.86 19.34 17.40
CA GLU A 31 -5.86 20.42 17.48
C GLU A 31 -7.24 19.98 16.98
N ALA A 32 -7.30 19.18 15.91
CA ALA A 32 -8.54 18.64 15.37
C ALA A 32 -9.23 17.71 16.37
N LEU A 33 -8.46 16.84 17.03
CA LEU A 33 -8.95 15.93 18.06
C LEU A 33 -9.59 16.71 19.22
N HIS A 34 -8.88 17.71 19.76
CA HIS A 34 -9.39 18.58 20.83
C HIS A 34 -10.60 19.40 20.40
N ALA A 35 -10.68 19.81 19.13
CA ALA A 35 -11.81 20.56 18.61
C ALA A 35 -13.04 19.68 18.34
N ALA A 36 -12.86 18.37 18.14
CA ALA A 36 -13.96 17.42 17.97
C ALA A 36 -14.58 17.03 19.32
N GLU A 37 -13.78 17.02 20.39
CA GLU A 37 -14.29 16.90 21.76
C GLU A 37 -15.18 18.11 22.13
N PRO A 38 -16.33 17.90 22.80
CA PRO A 38 -16.85 16.63 23.32
C PRO A 38 -17.95 15.95 22.47
N HIS A 39 -18.24 16.38 21.22
CA HIS A 39 -19.53 16.07 20.59
C HIS A 39 -19.54 15.75 19.08
N ASP A 40 -18.39 15.72 18.41
CA ASP A 40 -18.32 15.34 16.98
C ASP A 40 -17.61 13.99 16.83
N GLU A 41 -18.39 12.90 16.90
CA GLU A 41 -17.87 11.53 16.89
C GLU A 41 -17.17 11.17 15.56
N GLU A 42 -17.69 11.65 14.42
CA GLU A 42 -17.07 11.43 13.11
C GLU A 42 -15.72 12.13 13.02
N SER A 43 -15.67 13.45 13.32
CA SER A 43 -14.39 14.19 13.29
C SER A 43 -13.40 13.67 14.33
N PHE A 44 -13.87 13.19 15.48
CA PHE A 44 -13.02 12.61 16.51
C PHE A 44 -12.36 11.31 16.02
N ALA A 45 -13.15 10.41 15.43
CA ALA A 45 -12.62 9.19 14.82
C ALA A 45 -11.64 9.49 13.67
N GLU A 46 -11.96 10.45 12.81
CA GLU A 46 -11.07 10.88 11.72
C GLU A 46 -9.77 11.49 12.25
N ALA A 47 -9.81 12.25 13.35
CA ALA A 47 -8.63 12.83 13.98
C ALA A 47 -7.71 11.76 14.58
N LEU A 48 -8.28 10.76 15.28
CA LEU A 48 -7.52 9.60 15.76
C LEU A 48 -6.86 8.85 14.60
N MET A 49 -7.59 8.67 13.49
CA MET A 49 -7.08 8.00 12.30
C MET A 49 -5.90 8.77 11.69
N LEU A 50 -6.08 10.08 11.49
CA LEU A 50 -5.05 10.94 10.93
C LEU A 50 -3.80 10.96 11.81
N LEU A 51 -3.95 11.13 13.13
CA LEU A 51 -2.83 11.06 14.06
C LEU A 51 -2.11 9.71 13.98
N SER A 52 -2.84 8.59 13.97
CA SER A 52 -2.22 7.27 13.87
C SER A 52 -1.39 7.10 12.59
N ASN A 53 -1.87 7.64 11.47
CA ASN A 53 -1.13 7.64 10.20
C ASN A 53 0.12 8.54 10.27
N VAL A 54 0.02 9.71 10.90
CA VAL A 54 1.15 10.63 11.09
C VAL A 54 2.25 9.98 11.94
N TYR A 55 1.89 9.34 13.06
CA TYR A 55 2.86 8.61 13.89
C TYR A 55 3.45 7.40 13.16
N CYS A 56 2.64 6.67 12.37
CA CYS A 56 3.14 5.58 11.54
C CYS A 56 4.19 6.07 10.52
N ALA A 57 3.94 7.20 9.86
CA ALA A 57 4.89 7.80 8.92
C ALA A 57 6.15 8.35 9.62
N ALA A 58 6.05 8.72 10.89
CA ALA A 58 7.18 9.08 11.75
C ALA A 58 7.90 7.88 12.38
N GLU A 59 7.52 6.64 12.00
CA GLU A 59 8.05 5.36 12.51
C GLU A 59 7.85 5.14 14.03
N ASP A 60 6.95 5.89 14.65
CA ASP A 60 6.48 5.65 16.02
C ASP A 60 5.28 4.69 16.00
N PHE A 61 5.56 3.43 15.72
CA PHE A 61 4.53 2.40 15.57
C PHE A 61 3.79 2.09 16.87
N LEU A 62 4.39 2.35 18.03
CA LEU A 62 3.75 2.12 19.32
C LEU A 62 2.58 3.09 19.49
N GLU A 63 2.84 4.38 19.28
CA GLU A 63 1.82 5.41 19.41
C GLU A 63 0.79 5.33 18.27
N ALA A 64 1.24 5.00 17.05
CA ALA A 64 0.36 4.72 15.92
C ALA A 64 -0.62 3.57 16.23
N GLU A 65 -0.13 2.43 16.74
CA GLU A 65 -0.99 1.29 17.10
C GLU A 65 -1.96 1.65 18.23
N ARG A 66 -1.49 2.40 19.23
CA ARG A 66 -2.34 2.86 20.35
C ARG A 66 -3.52 3.69 19.82
N LEU A 67 -3.24 4.69 19.00
CA LEU A 67 -4.25 5.61 18.47
C LEU A 67 -5.25 4.91 17.54
N VAL A 68 -4.78 4.06 16.63
CA VAL A 68 -5.68 3.34 15.72
C VAL A 68 -6.50 2.29 16.48
N ALA A 69 -5.96 1.67 17.53
CA ALA A 69 -6.72 0.76 18.39
C ALA A 69 -7.81 1.52 19.17
N THR A 70 -7.51 2.71 19.70
CA THR A 70 -8.52 3.60 20.29
C THR A 70 -9.59 3.98 19.27
N CYS A 71 -9.20 4.30 18.03
CA CYS A 71 -10.13 4.58 16.95
C CYS A 71 -11.04 3.39 16.64
N CYS A 72 -10.49 2.16 16.55
CA CYS A 72 -11.28 0.95 16.33
C CYS A 72 -12.37 0.77 17.39
N CYS A 73 -12.02 0.85 18.68
CA CYS A 73 -12.97 0.73 19.78
C CYS A 73 -14.01 1.86 19.72
N PHE A 74 -13.55 3.10 19.58
CA PHE A 74 -14.43 4.27 19.56
C PHE A 74 -15.48 4.19 18.45
N VAL A 75 -15.06 3.89 17.21
CA VAL A 75 -15.96 3.81 16.07
C VAL A 75 -16.97 2.68 16.22
N GLU A 76 -16.56 1.53 16.74
CA GLU A 76 -17.47 0.40 16.95
C GLU A 76 -18.50 0.66 18.05
N GLU A 77 -18.10 1.35 19.13
CA GLU A 77 -18.98 1.69 20.25
C GLU A 77 -19.95 2.85 19.96
N HIS A 78 -19.48 3.90 19.27
CA HIS A 78 -20.22 5.16 19.13
C HIS A 78 -20.89 5.30 17.76
N LEU A 79 -20.19 4.93 16.67
CA LEU A 79 -20.73 5.03 15.30
C LEU A 79 -21.39 3.71 14.83
N GLY A 80 -21.08 2.60 15.51
CA GLY A 80 -21.70 1.30 15.33
C GLY A 80 -20.97 0.34 14.38
N ALA A 81 -21.24 -0.95 14.53
CA ALA A 81 -20.53 -2.03 13.83
C ALA A 81 -20.67 -1.99 12.29
N SER A 82 -21.74 -1.38 11.77
CA SER A 82 -21.99 -1.23 10.32
C SER A 82 -21.38 0.04 9.72
N HIS A 83 -20.79 0.91 10.54
CA HIS A 83 -20.18 2.16 10.07
C HIS A 83 -18.91 1.87 9.24
N VAL A 84 -18.68 2.65 8.17
CA VAL A 84 -17.51 2.44 7.29
C VAL A 84 -16.18 2.58 8.03
N GLY A 85 -16.13 3.45 9.05
CA GLY A 85 -14.94 3.63 9.88
C GLY A 85 -14.53 2.36 10.65
N THR A 86 -15.47 1.45 10.92
CA THR A 86 -15.21 0.16 11.61
C THR A 86 -14.29 -0.73 10.78
N VAL A 87 -14.46 -0.70 9.45
CA VAL A 87 -13.63 -1.42 8.49
C VAL A 87 -12.34 -0.65 8.21
N THR A 88 -12.43 0.66 7.98
CA THR A 88 -11.27 1.50 7.67
C THR A 88 -10.23 1.51 8.81
N SER A 89 -10.68 1.58 10.07
CA SER A 89 -9.80 1.55 11.25
C SER A 89 -9.05 0.22 11.39
N ARG A 90 -9.73 -0.91 11.17
CA ARG A 90 -9.12 -2.25 11.17
C ARG A 90 -8.09 -2.40 10.06
N LEU A 91 -8.42 -1.95 8.85
CA LEU A 91 -7.49 -1.93 7.72
C LEU A 91 -6.24 -1.12 8.07
N ASN A 92 -6.39 0.09 8.60
CA ASN A 92 -5.25 0.94 8.97
C ASN A 92 -4.42 0.31 10.09
N ARG A 93 -5.06 -0.29 11.09
CA ARG A 93 -4.35 -1.03 12.14
C ARG A 93 -3.54 -2.20 11.58
N ALA A 94 -4.10 -2.97 10.66
CA ALA A 94 -3.38 -4.05 9.99
C ALA A 94 -2.18 -3.52 9.21
N ILE A 95 -2.33 -2.41 8.48
CA ILE A 95 -1.23 -1.76 7.74
C ILE A 95 -0.12 -1.32 8.71
N ILE A 96 -0.45 -0.68 9.82
CA ILE A 96 0.54 -0.26 10.84
C ILE A 96 1.34 -1.46 11.37
N LEU A 97 0.67 -2.58 11.66
CA LEU A 97 1.34 -3.81 12.10
C LEU A 97 2.29 -4.37 11.02
N LEU A 98 1.87 -4.34 9.75
CA LEU A 98 2.68 -4.80 8.62
C LEU A 98 3.89 -3.90 8.35
N GLU A 99 3.73 -2.57 8.44
CA GLU A 99 4.83 -1.62 8.25
C GLU A 99 5.84 -1.70 9.40
N ARG A 100 5.36 -1.86 10.65
CA ARG A 100 6.24 -2.13 11.79
C ARG A 100 7.08 -3.38 11.56
N TYR A 101 6.43 -4.49 11.18
CA TYR A 101 7.12 -5.74 10.86
C TYR A 101 8.19 -5.55 9.76
N ARG A 102 7.86 -4.78 8.71
CA ARG A 102 8.76 -4.53 7.58
C ARG A 102 9.96 -3.67 7.94
N LEU A 103 9.77 -2.59 8.72
CA LEU A 103 10.82 -1.59 8.97
C LEU A 103 11.64 -1.87 10.23
N GLN A 104 11.01 -2.32 11.31
CA GLN A 104 11.69 -2.53 12.60
C GLN A 104 11.93 -4.02 12.91
N GLY A 105 11.47 -4.90 12.02
CA GLY A 105 11.33 -6.31 12.36
C GLY A 105 10.14 -6.51 13.30
N GLY A 106 9.68 -7.76 13.37
CA GLY A 106 8.54 -8.13 14.18
C GLY A 106 8.39 -9.63 14.24
N THR A 107 7.33 -10.09 14.88
CA THR A 107 7.00 -11.52 14.95
C THR A 107 5.97 -11.87 13.89
N LEU A 108 6.00 -13.11 13.39
CA LEU A 108 4.92 -13.62 12.53
C LEU A 108 3.55 -13.62 13.23
N SER A 109 3.51 -13.54 14.56
CA SER A 109 2.28 -13.34 15.32
C SER A 109 1.62 -11.98 15.03
N GLU A 110 2.41 -10.91 14.82
CA GLU A 110 1.87 -9.60 14.43
C GLU A 110 1.27 -9.64 13.02
N VAL A 111 1.91 -10.36 12.09
CA VAL A 111 1.36 -10.62 10.75
C VAL A 111 0.05 -11.42 10.87
N GLY A 112 -0.03 -12.39 11.78
CA GLY A 112 -1.25 -13.12 12.10
C GLY A 112 -2.37 -12.20 12.60
N ARG A 113 -2.08 -11.30 13.55
CA ARG A 113 -3.04 -10.30 14.06
C ARG A 113 -3.51 -9.35 12.95
N ALA A 114 -2.61 -8.90 12.08
CA ALA A 114 -2.96 -8.08 10.93
C ALA A 114 -3.91 -8.83 9.99
N TYR A 115 -3.64 -10.11 9.72
CA TYR A 115 -4.50 -10.94 8.88
C TYR A 115 -5.89 -11.16 9.50
N GLU A 116 -6.00 -11.39 10.81
CA GLU A 116 -7.28 -11.51 11.51
C GLU A 116 -8.13 -10.24 11.38
N LEU A 117 -7.52 -9.06 11.57
CA LEU A 117 -8.19 -7.77 11.40
C LEU A 117 -8.73 -7.60 9.97
N LEU A 118 -7.95 -8.02 8.97
CA LEU A 118 -8.34 -7.94 7.56
C LEU A 118 -9.45 -8.93 7.21
N GLN A 119 -9.43 -10.15 7.75
CA GLN A 119 -10.53 -11.10 7.60
C GLN A 119 -11.83 -10.58 8.24
N GLU A 120 -11.73 -9.91 9.38
CA GLU A 120 -12.88 -9.28 10.03
C GLU A 120 -13.45 -8.11 9.22
N ALA A 121 -12.56 -7.30 8.63
CA ALA A 121 -12.91 -6.20 7.72
C ALA A 121 -13.55 -6.72 6.43
N GLU A 122 -13.02 -7.81 5.87
CA GLU A 122 -13.55 -8.47 4.69
C GLU A 122 -14.98 -8.95 4.92
N ARG A 123 -15.24 -9.71 6.00
CA ARG A 123 -16.60 -10.22 6.32
C ARG A 123 -17.65 -9.12 6.38
N ARG A 124 -17.29 -7.95 6.93
CA ARG A 124 -18.20 -6.79 7.01
C ARG A 124 -18.47 -6.12 5.66
N LEU A 125 -17.65 -6.40 4.65
CA LEU A 125 -17.78 -5.87 3.29
C LEU A 125 -18.35 -6.90 2.29
N GLU A 126 -18.62 -8.14 2.70
CA GLU A 126 -19.18 -9.15 1.78
C GLU A 126 -20.66 -8.88 1.45
N ASP A 127 -21.37 -8.19 2.35
CA ASP A 127 -22.77 -7.80 2.16
C ASP A 127 -22.89 -6.53 1.31
N ASN A 128 -23.30 -6.72 0.05
CA ASN A 128 -23.82 -5.77 -0.93
C ASN A 128 -23.41 -4.28 -0.82
N VAL A 129 -22.11 -4.01 -0.67
CA VAL A 129 -21.56 -2.66 -0.69
C VAL A 129 -21.50 -2.09 -2.11
N GLY A 130 -21.86 -0.80 -2.22
CA GLY A 130 -21.70 0.01 -3.43
C GLY A 130 -20.22 0.25 -3.80
N GLY A 131 -19.97 1.07 -4.83
CA GLY A 131 -18.64 1.26 -5.42
C GLY A 131 -17.51 1.57 -4.41
N ALA A 132 -17.74 2.48 -3.47
CA ALA A 132 -16.73 2.84 -2.45
C ALA A 132 -16.37 1.67 -1.53
N GLY A 133 -17.35 0.90 -1.05
CA GLY A 133 -17.09 -0.28 -0.22
C GLY A 133 -16.42 -1.42 -1.01
N ARG A 134 -16.68 -1.54 -2.33
CA ARG A 134 -15.93 -2.46 -3.20
C ARG A 134 -14.47 -2.05 -3.31
N LEU A 135 -14.16 -0.76 -3.44
CA LEU A 135 -12.77 -0.29 -3.46
C LEU A 135 -12.08 -0.53 -2.11
N LEU A 136 -12.77 -0.32 -1.00
CA LEU A 136 -12.25 -0.65 0.33
C LEU A 136 -11.97 -2.17 0.46
N LEU A 137 -12.86 -3.03 -0.05
CA LEU A 137 -12.64 -4.47 -0.10
C LEU A 137 -11.38 -4.82 -0.91
N ALA A 138 -11.11 -4.11 -2.01
CA ALA A 138 -9.89 -4.32 -2.77
C ALA A 138 -8.62 -3.94 -2.00
N GLU A 139 -8.66 -2.90 -1.15
CA GLU A 139 -7.55 -2.56 -0.25
C GLU A 139 -7.35 -3.64 0.83
N VAL A 140 -8.43 -4.13 1.43
CA VAL A 140 -8.38 -5.21 2.43
C VAL A 140 -7.77 -6.47 1.81
N LEU A 141 -8.27 -6.90 0.65
CA LEU A 141 -7.77 -8.09 -0.05
C LEU A 141 -6.31 -7.95 -0.48
N HIS A 142 -5.88 -6.75 -0.87
CA HIS A 142 -4.48 -6.49 -1.19
C HIS A 142 -3.58 -6.71 0.04
N ASN A 143 -3.94 -6.11 1.18
CA ASN A 143 -3.16 -6.26 2.41
C ASN A 143 -3.24 -7.69 2.99
N SER A 144 -4.34 -8.41 2.77
CA SER A 144 -4.43 -9.85 3.06
C SER A 144 -3.42 -10.65 2.21
N GLY A 145 -3.20 -10.23 0.96
CA GLY A 145 -2.16 -10.80 0.09
C GLY A 145 -0.77 -10.57 0.65
N VAL A 146 -0.49 -9.36 1.16
CA VAL A 146 0.79 -9.04 1.81
C VAL A 146 1.01 -9.95 3.01
N CYS A 147 0.00 -10.14 3.86
CA CYS A 147 0.09 -11.06 5.00
C CYS A 147 0.44 -12.49 4.55
N CYS A 148 -0.27 -13.00 3.54
CA CYS A 148 -0.03 -14.33 2.98
C CYS A 148 1.38 -14.49 2.40
N GLU A 149 1.91 -13.48 1.70
CA GLU A 149 3.29 -13.50 1.19
C GLU A 149 4.32 -13.55 2.31
N LEU A 150 4.14 -12.74 3.37
CA LEU A 150 5.07 -12.69 4.50
C LEU A 150 5.17 -14.03 5.26
N VAL A 151 4.10 -14.83 5.26
CA VAL A 151 4.08 -16.17 5.87
C VAL A 151 4.31 -17.30 4.86
N GLY A 152 4.68 -16.99 3.61
CA GLY A 152 5.01 -17.98 2.57
C GLY A 152 3.81 -18.69 1.92
N ARG A 153 2.58 -18.24 2.17
CA ARG A 153 1.34 -18.79 1.58
C ARG A 153 1.06 -18.18 0.20
N TYR A 154 1.93 -18.45 -0.77
CA TYR A 154 1.90 -17.80 -2.08
C TYR A 154 0.64 -18.06 -2.91
N THR A 155 0.02 -19.25 -2.79
CA THR A 155 -1.24 -19.58 -3.49
C THR A 155 -2.41 -18.75 -2.97
N ASP A 156 -2.44 -18.53 -1.65
CA ASP A 156 -3.49 -17.75 -1.00
C ASP A 156 -3.30 -16.26 -1.30
N ALA A 157 -2.05 -15.79 -1.28
CA ALA A 157 -1.68 -14.45 -1.71
C ALA A 157 -2.14 -14.18 -3.15
N LEU A 158 -1.85 -15.09 -4.09
CA LEU A 158 -2.27 -14.94 -5.47
C LEU A 158 -3.79 -14.83 -5.61
N THR A 159 -4.53 -15.64 -4.84
CA THR A 159 -6.00 -15.66 -4.86
C THR A 159 -6.58 -14.32 -4.43
N VAL A 160 -6.14 -13.77 -3.30
CA VAL A 160 -6.66 -12.50 -2.79
C VAL A 160 -6.18 -11.30 -3.62
N TYR A 161 -4.95 -11.31 -4.13
CA TYR A 161 -4.47 -10.27 -5.05
C TYR A 161 -5.23 -10.26 -6.38
N MET A 162 -5.53 -11.44 -6.94
CA MET A 162 -6.35 -11.51 -8.16
C MET A 162 -7.74 -10.95 -7.92
N ARG A 163 -8.38 -11.26 -6.78
CA ARG A 163 -9.69 -10.70 -6.42
C ARG A 163 -9.62 -9.18 -6.23
N SER A 164 -8.60 -8.66 -5.55
CA SER A 164 -8.34 -7.21 -5.44
C SER A 164 -8.18 -6.55 -6.82
N MET A 165 -7.35 -7.14 -7.69
CA MET A 165 -7.10 -6.64 -9.04
C MET A 165 -8.38 -6.60 -9.89
N GLN A 166 -9.20 -7.65 -9.85
CA GLN A 166 -10.49 -7.69 -10.58
C GLN A 166 -11.44 -6.57 -10.13
N ILE A 167 -11.52 -6.31 -8.83
CA ILE A 167 -12.33 -5.22 -8.30
C ILE A 167 -11.77 -3.87 -8.78
N ARG A 168 -10.47 -3.63 -8.63
CA ARG A 168 -9.84 -2.37 -9.08
C ARG A 168 -10.00 -2.14 -10.58
N VAL A 169 -9.93 -3.18 -11.42
CA VAL A 169 -10.19 -3.08 -12.86
C VAL A 169 -11.66 -2.72 -13.13
N ARG A 170 -12.59 -3.38 -12.44
CA ARG A 170 -14.04 -3.16 -12.62
C ARG A 170 -14.47 -1.75 -12.23
N TYR A 171 -13.85 -1.19 -11.20
CA TYR A 171 -14.19 0.12 -10.64
C TYR A 171 -13.15 1.20 -10.96
N LYS A 172 -12.30 1.00 -11.98
CA LYS A 172 -11.19 1.91 -12.31
C LYS A 172 -11.63 3.35 -12.62
N ASP A 173 -12.85 3.52 -13.12
CA ASP A 173 -13.41 4.83 -13.49
C ASP A 173 -14.18 5.47 -12.31
N SER A 174 -14.22 4.83 -11.15
CA SER A 174 -14.81 5.37 -9.92
C SER A 174 -13.80 6.25 -9.17
N ALA A 175 -14.30 7.28 -8.47
CA ALA A 175 -13.47 8.09 -7.57
C ALA A 175 -12.76 7.18 -6.54
N GLY A 176 -11.44 7.31 -6.42
CA GLY A 176 -10.64 6.56 -5.44
C GLY A 176 -9.81 5.39 -6.00
N VAL A 177 -10.04 4.95 -7.25
CA VAL A 177 -9.04 4.10 -7.93
C VAL A 177 -8.00 5.00 -8.56
N THR A 178 -6.76 4.89 -8.09
CA THR A 178 -5.62 5.39 -8.85
C THR A 178 -5.05 4.24 -9.66
N ASP A 179 -4.70 4.50 -10.92
CA ASP A 179 -3.94 3.56 -11.75
C ASP A 179 -2.71 3.02 -10.99
N MET A 180 -2.14 3.84 -10.08
CA MET A 180 -1.04 3.48 -9.20
C MET A 180 -1.36 2.34 -8.22
N LYS A 181 -2.52 2.34 -7.56
CA LYS A 181 -2.89 1.24 -6.64
C LYS A 181 -3.21 -0.06 -7.39
N LEU A 182 -3.80 0.05 -8.60
CA LEU A 182 -3.96 -1.10 -9.49
C LEU A 182 -2.59 -1.65 -9.91
N ALA A 183 -1.66 -0.78 -10.30
CA ALA A 183 -0.30 -1.16 -10.68
C ALA A 183 0.44 -1.84 -9.51
N LEU A 184 0.29 -1.35 -8.28
CA LEU A 184 0.86 -2.02 -7.11
C LEU A 184 0.34 -3.46 -6.99
N THR A 185 -0.99 -3.66 -7.07
CA THR A 185 -1.57 -5.01 -7.00
C THR A 185 -1.09 -5.90 -8.16
N MET A 186 -0.98 -5.35 -9.38
CA MET A 186 -0.45 -6.06 -10.55
C MET A 186 1.01 -6.48 -10.40
N GLU A 187 1.84 -5.67 -9.73
CA GLU A 187 3.24 -6.01 -9.45
C GLU A 187 3.35 -7.24 -8.57
N HIS A 188 2.57 -7.32 -7.48
CA HIS A 188 2.54 -8.51 -6.62
C HIS A 188 2.08 -9.76 -7.39
N VAL A 189 1.00 -9.66 -8.18
CA VAL A 189 0.56 -10.78 -9.05
C VAL A 189 1.66 -11.19 -10.04
N ALA A 190 2.37 -10.22 -10.62
CA ALA A 190 3.46 -10.50 -11.55
C ALA A 190 4.63 -11.21 -10.87
N MET A 191 4.97 -10.84 -9.65
CA MET A 191 6.02 -11.50 -8.87
C MET A 191 5.65 -12.92 -8.48
N LEU A 192 4.40 -13.17 -8.10
CA LEU A 192 3.90 -14.53 -7.87
C LEU A 192 3.88 -15.36 -9.17
N TYR A 193 3.47 -14.77 -10.29
CA TYR A 193 3.54 -15.44 -11.60
C TYR A 193 4.97 -15.77 -12.03
N ARG A 194 5.93 -14.89 -11.74
CA ARG A 194 7.35 -15.14 -11.97
C ARG A 194 7.84 -16.30 -11.10
N LEU A 195 7.49 -16.31 -9.81
CA LEU A 195 7.86 -17.37 -8.88
C LEU A 195 7.31 -18.74 -9.30
N MET A 196 6.08 -18.79 -9.83
CA MET A 196 5.50 -20.01 -10.39
C MET A 196 6.19 -20.49 -11.68
N GLY A 197 6.88 -19.58 -12.39
CA GLY A 197 7.63 -19.88 -13.60
C GLY A 197 6.79 -20.41 -14.77
N GLY A 198 7.48 -21.05 -15.71
CA GLY A 198 6.90 -21.74 -16.85
C GLY A 198 5.84 -20.92 -17.59
N PRO A 199 4.59 -21.41 -17.71
CA PRO A 199 3.55 -20.77 -18.52
C PRO A 199 3.07 -19.42 -17.97
N LYS A 200 3.34 -19.09 -16.70
CA LYS A 200 2.91 -17.83 -16.07
C LYS A 200 3.86 -16.66 -16.34
N LEU A 201 5.09 -16.95 -16.77
CA LEU A 201 6.14 -15.95 -16.92
C LEU A 201 5.81 -14.88 -17.98
N GLN A 202 5.16 -15.28 -19.08
CA GLN A 202 4.68 -14.32 -20.09
C GLN A 202 3.58 -13.41 -19.53
N GLY A 203 2.74 -13.93 -18.62
CA GLY A 203 1.74 -13.14 -17.90
C GLY A 203 2.40 -12.12 -16.96
N ALA A 204 3.45 -12.54 -16.24
CA ALA A 204 4.23 -11.64 -15.38
C ALA A 204 4.83 -10.47 -16.17
N LEU A 205 5.41 -10.74 -17.35
CA LEU A 205 5.99 -9.68 -18.19
C LEU A 205 4.96 -8.64 -18.62
N ARG A 206 3.78 -9.07 -19.07
CA ARG A 206 2.70 -8.16 -19.49
C ARG A 206 2.18 -7.30 -18.33
N LEU A 207 2.02 -7.88 -17.15
CA LEU A 207 1.63 -7.12 -15.96
C LEU A 207 2.67 -6.05 -15.63
N MET A 208 3.96 -6.42 -15.63
CA MET A 208 5.03 -5.47 -15.35
C MET A 208 5.18 -4.37 -16.43
N GLU A 209 4.80 -4.62 -17.69
CA GLU A 209 4.69 -3.57 -18.72
C GLU A 209 3.64 -2.50 -18.38
N VAL A 210 2.49 -2.93 -17.89
CA VAL A 210 1.45 -2.01 -17.42
C VAL A 210 1.95 -1.24 -16.20
N VAL A 211 2.57 -1.92 -15.23
CA VAL A 211 3.15 -1.28 -14.02
C VAL A 211 4.17 -0.21 -14.38
N ALA A 212 5.14 -0.53 -15.25
CA ALA A 212 6.16 0.41 -15.67
C ALA A 212 5.57 1.62 -16.42
N THR A 213 4.58 1.40 -17.27
CA THR A 213 3.88 2.46 -18.00
C THR A 213 3.14 3.40 -17.05
N THR A 214 2.39 2.84 -16.10
CA THR A 214 1.68 3.62 -15.08
C THR A 214 2.63 4.44 -14.23
N ARG A 215 3.70 3.83 -13.70
CA ARG A 215 4.70 4.56 -12.90
C ARG A 215 5.36 5.67 -13.71
N ARG A 216 5.76 5.41 -14.95
CA ARG A 216 6.32 6.46 -15.81
C ARG A 216 5.35 7.63 -16.01
N ARG A 217 4.06 7.35 -16.18
CA ARG A 217 3.02 8.38 -16.39
C ARG A 217 2.79 9.24 -15.14
N TYR A 218 2.67 8.63 -13.97
CA TYR A 218 2.22 9.31 -12.75
C TYR A 218 3.34 9.92 -11.91
N ILE A 219 4.48 9.24 -11.82
CA ILE A 219 5.61 9.68 -10.97
C ILE A 219 6.86 10.01 -11.80
N GLY A 220 6.81 9.80 -13.12
CA GLY A 220 7.83 10.21 -14.05
C GLY A 220 8.94 9.16 -14.30
N PRO A 221 9.74 9.36 -15.36
CA PRO A 221 10.74 8.39 -15.81
C PRO A 221 12.03 8.37 -14.99
N ARG A 222 12.16 9.23 -13.97
CA ARG A 222 13.33 9.30 -13.09
C ARG A 222 13.03 8.80 -11.67
N HIS A 223 11.81 8.34 -11.41
CA HIS A 223 11.41 7.92 -10.08
C HIS A 223 12.00 6.54 -9.72
N PRO A 224 12.44 6.31 -8.46
CA PRO A 224 12.94 5.00 -8.01
C PRO A 224 12.02 3.83 -8.35
N LEU A 225 10.71 3.97 -8.07
CA LEU A 225 9.72 2.92 -8.36
C LEU A 225 9.61 2.57 -9.85
N TYR A 226 9.84 3.53 -10.76
CA TYR A 226 9.89 3.24 -12.20
C TYR A 226 11.14 2.42 -12.54
N ALA A 227 12.30 2.75 -11.95
CA ALA A 227 13.51 1.94 -12.10
C ALA A 227 13.34 0.51 -11.57
N SER A 228 12.67 0.35 -10.42
CA SER A 228 12.34 -0.98 -9.88
C SER A 228 11.42 -1.78 -10.82
N ALA A 229 10.44 -1.13 -11.46
CA ALA A 229 9.59 -1.80 -12.44
C ALA A 229 10.40 -2.27 -13.66
N LEU A 230 11.31 -1.43 -14.17
CA LEU A 230 12.21 -1.79 -15.28
C LEU A 230 13.14 -2.95 -14.91
N LEU A 231 13.67 -2.96 -13.69
CA LEU A 231 14.48 -4.06 -13.17
C LEU A 231 13.69 -5.37 -13.20
N SER A 232 12.51 -5.40 -12.58
CA SER A 232 11.65 -6.60 -12.57
C SER A 232 11.26 -7.06 -13.97
N GLN A 233 10.96 -6.13 -14.90
CA GLN A 233 10.74 -6.48 -16.31
C GLN A 233 11.98 -7.08 -16.97
N GLY A 234 13.17 -6.53 -16.69
CA GLY A 234 14.43 -6.99 -17.25
C GLY A 234 14.75 -8.41 -16.81
N VAL A 235 14.56 -8.70 -15.52
CA VAL A 235 14.73 -10.04 -14.95
C VAL A 235 13.75 -11.05 -15.57
N ILE A 236 12.45 -10.72 -15.63
CA ILE A 236 11.46 -11.60 -16.25
C ILE A 236 11.79 -11.82 -17.75
N ALA A 237 12.25 -10.79 -18.45
CA ALA A 237 12.64 -10.90 -19.86
C ALA A 237 13.84 -11.83 -20.06
N ALA A 238 14.83 -11.80 -19.14
CA ALA A 238 15.98 -12.70 -19.17
C ALA A 238 15.55 -14.16 -18.94
N GLU A 239 14.65 -14.40 -17.98
CA GLU A 239 14.09 -15.74 -17.70
C GLU A 239 13.27 -16.29 -18.88
N LEU A 240 12.68 -15.42 -19.71
CA LEU A 240 12.03 -15.79 -20.99
C LEU A 240 13.03 -15.98 -22.16
N GLY A 241 14.33 -15.78 -21.94
CA GLY A 241 15.36 -15.85 -22.98
C GLY A 241 15.47 -14.61 -23.86
N HIS A 242 14.76 -13.52 -23.55
CA HIS A 242 14.79 -12.27 -24.30
C HIS A 242 15.99 -11.38 -23.91
N GLN A 243 17.22 -11.88 -24.06
CA GLN A 243 18.43 -11.24 -23.51
C GLN A 243 18.65 -9.79 -23.95
N ARG A 244 18.46 -9.49 -25.24
CA ARG A 244 18.59 -8.10 -25.75
C ARG A 244 17.61 -7.14 -25.08
N ARG A 245 16.38 -7.60 -24.84
CA ARG A 245 15.35 -6.81 -24.17
C ARG A 245 15.67 -6.65 -22.69
N ALA A 246 16.11 -7.72 -22.03
CA ALA A 246 16.56 -7.70 -20.63
C ALA A 246 17.68 -6.68 -20.42
N ALA A 247 18.75 -6.76 -21.21
CA ALA A 247 19.90 -5.85 -21.11
C ALA A 247 19.49 -4.38 -21.35
N ALA A 248 18.57 -4.09 -22.26
CA ALA A 248 18.07 -2.73 -22.47
C ALA A 248 17.30 -2.20 -21.25
N LEU A 249 16.42 -3.01 -20.67
CA LEU A 249 15.64 -2.66 -19.47
C LEU A 249 16.55 -2.46 -18.25
N LEU A 250 17.46 -3.38 -18.00
CA LEU A 250 18.42 -3.33 -16.90
C LEU A 250 19.36 -2.12 -17.02
N ARG A 251 19.83 -1.78 -18.22
CA ARG A 251 20.65 -0.58 -18.44
C ARG A 251 19.91 0.71 -18.10
N ASN A 252 18.63 0.81 -18.46
CA ASN A 252 17.80 1.96 -18.11
C ASN A 252 17.54 2.04 -16.59
N ALA A 253 17.23 0.91 -15.95
CA ALA A 253 17.09 0.83 -14.50
C ALA A 253 18.38 1.28 -13.79
N LEU A 254 19.54 0.76 -14.24
CA LEU A 254 20.85 1.12 -13.71
C LEU A 254 21.12 2.61 -13.83
N GLN A 255 20.90 3.20 -15.01
CA GLN A 255 21.12 4.64 -15.22
C GLN A 255 20.32 5.50 -14.25
N ILE A 256 19.05 5.17 -14.02
CA ILE A 256 18.19 5.91 -13.07
C ILE A 256 18.73 5.74 -11.65
N ARG A 257 19.01 4.49 -11.23
CA ARG A 257 19.49 4.20 -9.87
C ARG A 257 20.85 4.84 -9.58
N THR A 258 21.82 4.73 -10.49
CA THR A 258 23.14 5.36 -10.34
C THR A 258 23.03 6.87 -10.15
N ARG A 259 22.10 7.52 -10.85
CA ARG A 259 21.89 8.97 -10.71
C ARG A 259 21.32 9.35 -9.34
N LEU A 260 20.46 8.52 -8.77
CA LEU A 260 19.75 8.81 -7.52
C LEU A 260 20.56 8.42 -6.28
N TYR A 261 21.26 7.30 -6.34
CA TYR A 261 21.86 6.64 -5.17
C TYR A 261 23.37 6.43 -5.30
N GLY A 262 23.96 6.72 -6.47
CA GLY A 262 25.37 6.45 -6.75
C GLY A 262 25.63 5.00 -7.17
N ALA A 263 26.82 4.74 -7.71
CA ALA A 263 27.21 3.42 -8.22
C ALA A 263 27.46 2.38 -7.11
N ASP A 264 27.83 2.85 -5.92
CA ASP A 264 28.18 2.00 -4.78
C ASP A 264 26.96 1.53 -3.97
N ASP A 265 25.77 2.10 -4.23
CA ASP A 265 24.52 1.65 -3.62
C ASP A 265 24.32 0.14 -3.88
N PRO A 266 24.06 -0.68 -2.84
CA PRO A 266 23.98 -2.14 -2.97
C PRO A 266 23.02 -2.62 -4.06
N GLN A 267 21.87 -1.96 -4.19
CA GLN A 267 20.86 -2.29 -5.18
C GLN A 267 21.30 -1.84 -6.58
N THR A 268 22.00 -0.72 -6.72
CA THR A 268 22.60 -0.29 -8.00
C THR A 268 23.67 -1.28 -8.47
N ARG A 269 24.52 -1.77 -7.57
CA ARG A 269 25.49 -2.84 -7.86
C ARG A 269 24.81 -4.14 -8.28
N PHE A 270 23.72 -4.50 -7.62
CA PHE A 270 22.93 -5.68 -8.00
C PHE A 270 22.38 -5.57 -9.43
N VAL A 271 21.81 -4.42 -9.83
CA VAL A 271 21.36 -4.22 -11.22
C VAL A 271 22.52 -4.29 -12.21
N ALA A 272 23.69 -3.74 -11.86
CA ALA A 272 24.88 -3.81 -12.71
C ALA A 272 25.38 -5.26 -12.90
N HIS A 273 25.35 -6.05 -11.83
CA HIS A 273 25.69 -7.47 -11.88
C HIS A 273 24.75 -8.25 -12.81
N LEU A 274 23.43 -8.10 -12.62
CA LEU A 274 22.42 -8.72 -13.49
C LEU A 274 22.61 -8.31 -14.97
N LEU A 275 22.92 -7.04 -15.23
CA LEU A 275 23.17 -6.59 -16.58
C LEU A 275 24.37 -7.31 -17.21
N GLY A 276 25.44 -7.55 -16.43
CA GLY A 276 26.61 -8.30 -16.87
C GLY A 276 26.32 -9.76 -17.20
N GLU A 277 25.34 -10.39 -16.55
CA GLU A 277 24.91 -11.77 -16.85
C GLU A 277 23.99 -11.87 -18.09
N THR A 278 23.34 -10.77 -18.47
CA THR A 278 22.42 -10.71 -19.63
C THR A 278 23.07 -10.26 -20.94
N ALA A 279 24.37 -9.91 -20.91
CA ALA A 279 25.15 -9.42 -22.05
C ALA A 279 25.91 -10.55 -22.75
#